data_AF-A0A8T4NPY8-F1
#
_entry.id   AF-A0A8T4NPY8-F1
#
_cell.length_a   1.000
_cell.length_b   1.000
_cell.length_c   1.000
_cell.angle_alpha   90.00
_cell.angle_beta   90.00
_cell.angle_gamma   90.00
#
_symmetry.space_group_name_H-M   'P 1'
#
loop_
_entity.id
_entity.type
_entity.pdbx_description
1 polymer ?
#
loop_
_entity_poly.entity_id
_entity_poly.type
_entity_poly.pdbx_seq_one_letter_code
_entity_poly.pdbx_strand_id
1 'polypeptide(L)'
;MKSEKEIKIIEANINTYLNEGLFKKGEYEELIDFYVKTAKKTLQTADILLQISEDSELKKQLNLLDDFETYLWVITTSYYSMFYIVNALFSKYRIKLGEKIVHKVASDVLYFYFIKNDKIAKELFEIYEEAKDQAMDLIRYSEQAEKLFYDLEYERSKRHKFQYNMTENIKKEYAQTSLKRAKEFLSEMELLIR
;
A
#
# COMPACT_ATOMS: atom_id res chain seq x y z
N MET A 1 -5.72 -0.13 16.10
CA MET A 1 -7.18 -0.44 16.11
C MET A 1 -8.04 0.79 15.83
N LYS A 2 -9.03 0.68 14.93
CA LYS A 2 -10.02 1.74 14.66
C LYS A 2 -10.92 1.95 15.90
N SER A 3 -11.18 3.21 16.23
CA SER A 3 -12.14 3.61 17.26
C SER A 3 -13.59 3.27 16.85
N GLU A 4 -14.50 3.14 17.83
CA GLU A 4 -15.93 2.92 17.55
C GLU A 4 -16.52 3.98 16.61
N LYS A 5 -16.03 5.23 16.72
CA LYS A 5 -16.43 6.33 15.83
C LYS A 5 -16.00 6.05 14.38
N GLU A 6 -14.76 5.61 14.17
CA GLU A 6 -14.27 5.26 12.84
C GLU A 6 -15.01 4.07 12.25
N ILE A 7 -15.34 3.06 13.06
CA ILE A 7 -16.11 1.89 12.63
C ILE A 7 -17.48 2.33 12.10
N LYS A 8 -18.21 3.15 12.87
CA LYS A 8 -19.51 3.69 12.41
C LYS A 8 -19.41 4.49 11.11
N ILE A 9 -18.30 5.23 10.93
CA ILE A 9 -18.04 5.96 9.68
C ILE A 9 -17.82 4.99 8.52
N ILE A 10 -17.01 3.93 8.72
CA ILE A 10 -16.78 2.91 7.69
C ILE A 10 -18.11 2.27 7.29
N GLU A 11 -18.93 1.86 8.26
CA GLU A 11 -20.23 1.23 8.00
C GLU A 11 -21.17 2.15 7.22
N ALA A 12 -21.24 3.44 7.59
CA ALA A 12 -22.03 4.43 6.88
C ALA A 12 -21.52 4.63 5.43
N ASN A 13 -20.20 4.67 5.25
CA ASN A 13 -19.56 4.87 3.95
C ASN A 13 -19.84 3.73 2.97
N ILE A 14 -19.93 2.48 3.42
CA ILE A 14 -20.08 1.31 2.52
C ILE A 14 -21.33 1.43 1.62
N ASN A 15 -22.45 1.88 2.16
CA ASN A 15 -23.67 2.09 1.38
C ASN A 15 -23.50 3.23 0.37
N THR A 16 -22.88 4.34 0.79
CA THR A 16 -22.55 5.45 -0.10
C THR A 16 -21.63 4.99 -1.25
N TYR A 17 -20.61 4.20 -0.93
CA TYR A 17 -19.65 3.68 -1.91
C TYR A 17 -20.30 2.76 -2.93
N LEU A 18 -21.24 1.91 -2.51
CA LEU A 18 -22.04 1.09 -3.42
C LEU A 18 -22.92 1.94 -4.33
N ASN A 19 -23.63 2.92 -3.76
CA ASN A 19 -24.56 3.78 -4.49
C ASN A 19 -23.85 4.67 -5.52
N GLU A 20 -22.66 5.16 -5.17
CA GLU A 20 -21.82 5.98 -6.05
C GLU A 20 -20.97 5.15 -7.02
N GLY A 21 -21.02 3.82 -6.93
CA GLY A 21 -20.25 2.92 -7.78
C GLY A 21 -18.74 2.95 -7.51
N LEU A 22 -18.32 3.38 -6.32
CA LEU A 22 -16.92 3.36 -5.86
C LEU A 22 -16.41 1.94 -5.58
N PHE A 23 -17.32 1.00 -5.40
CA PHE A 23 -17.10 -0.42 -5.68
C PHE A 23 -18.41 -1.06 -6.13
N LYS A 24 -18.33 -2.23 -6.76
CA LYS A 24 -19.48 -2.97 -7.29
C LYS A 24 -19.43 -4.42 -6.87
N LYS A 25 -20.60 -5.04 -6.77
CA LYS A 25 -20.73 -6.50 -6.63
C LYS A 25 -21.02 -7.13 -8.00
N GLY A 26 -20.46 -8.31 -8.26
CA GLY A 26 -20.58 -9.01 -9.55
C GLY A 26 -19.65 -10.20 -9.65
N GLU A 27 -19.68 -10.91 -10.76
CA GLU A 27 -18.74 -12.01 -11.03
C GLU A 27 -17.45 -11.42 -11.58
N TYR A 28 -16.33 -11.73 -10.91
CA TYR A 28 -14.99 -11.18 -11.16
C TYR A 28 -13.90 -12.24 -10.92
N GLU A 29 -14.28 -13.50 -10.83
CA GLU A 29 -13.40 -14.63 -10.54
C GLU A 29 -12.25 -14.72 -11.56
N GLU A 30 -12.47 -14.27 -12.80
CA GLU A 30 -11.45 -14.20 -13.86
C GLU A 30 -10.31 -13.21 -13.56
N LEU A 31 -10.53 -12.24 -12.66
CA LEU A 31 -9.52 -11.24 -12.28
C LEU A 31 -8.59 -11.73 -11.17
N ILE A 32 -8.94 -12.81 -10.46
CA ILE A 32 -8.17 -13.32 -9.32
C ILE A 32 -6.72 -13.62 -9.75
N ASP A 33 -6.58 -14.40 -10.82
CA ASP A 33 -5.27 -14.81 -11.36
C ASP A 33 -4.42 -13.62 -11.78
N PHE A 34 -5.04 -12.62 -12.41
CA PHE A 34 -4.38 -11.39 -12.82
C PHE A 34 -3.83 -10.65 -11.59
N TYR A 35 -4.66 -10.45 -10.56
CA TYR A 35 -4.26 -9.73 -9.36
C TYR A 35 -3.20 -10.48 -8.54
N VAL A 36 -3.32 -11.80 -8.37
CA VAL A 36 -2.31 -12.62 -7.69
C VAL A 36 -0.96 -12.54 -8.42
N LYS A 37 -0.95 -12.73 -9.74
CA LYS A 37 0.28 -12.64 -10.55
C LYS A 37 0.89 -11.23 -10.47
N THR A 38 0.05 -10.20 -10.50
CA THR A 38 0.50 -8.80 -10.41
C THR A 38 1.10 -8.52 -9.04
N ALA A 39 0.44 -8.93 -7.95
CA ALA A 39 0.97 -8.77 -6.59
C ALA A 39 2.37 -9.41 -6.44
N LYS A 40 2.55 -10.64 -6.95
CA LYS A 40 3.85 -11.33 -6.94
C LYS A 40 4.93 -10.58 -7.72
N LYS A 41 4.63 -10.15 -8.94
CA LYS A 41 5.56 -9.37 -9.76
C LYS A 41 5.95 -8.06 -9.08
N THR A 42 4.96 -7.35 -8.53
CA THR A 42 5.19 -6.11 -7.80
C THR A 42 6.07 -6.34 -6.56
N LEU A 43 5.85 -7.43 -5.82
CA LEU A 43 6.71 -7.80 -4.69
C LEU A 43 8.15 -8.10 -5.12
N GLN A 44 8.32 -8.82 -6.23
CA GLN A 44 9.64 -9.07 -6.82
C GLN A 44 10.31 -7.77 -7.26
N THR A 45 9.57 -6.82 -7.82
CA THR A 45 10.08 -5.49 -8.14
C THR A 45 10.59 -4.77 -6.90
N ALA A 46 9.84 -4.79 -5.79
CA ALA A 46 10.29 -4.19 -4.54
C ALA A 46 11.59 -4.82 -4.01
N ASP A 47 11.74 -6.14 -4.16
CA ASP A 47 12.97 -6.86 -3.80
C ASP A 47 14.17 -6.44 -4.66
N ILE A 48 13.98 -6.36 -5.99
CA ILE A 48 15.02 -5.90 -6.93
C ILE A 48 15.45 -4.46 -6.63
N LEU A 49 14.50 -3.57 -6.37
CA LEU A 49 14.78 -2.17 -6.01
C LEU A 49 15.64 -2.08 -4.75
N LEU A 50 15.33 -2.89 -3.72
CA LEU A 50 16.14 -2.96 -2.52
C LEU A 50 17.57 -3.42 -2.83
N GLN A 51 17.72 -4.48 -3.64
CA GLN A 51 19.04 -4.98 -4.05
C GLN A 51 19.86 -3.93 -4.80
N ILE A 52 19.26 -3.22 -5.76
CA ILE A 52 19.93 -2.11 -6.50
C ILE A 52 20.43 -1.04 -5.53
N SER A 53 19.71 -0.78 -4.44
CA SER A 53 20.09 0.24 -3.45
C SER A 53 21.28 -0.19 -2.59
N GLU A 54 21.44 -1.50 -2.36
CA GLU A 54 22.40 -2.07 -1.40
C GLU A 54 23.66 -2.67 -2.04
N ASP A 55 23.61 -3.07 -3.32
CA ASP A 55 24.70 -3.75 -4.01
C ASP A 55 25.51 -2.77 -4.89
N SER A 56 26.73 -2.46 -4.44
CA SER A 56 27.63 -1.56 -5.17
C SER A 56 28.10 -2.11 -6.52
N GLU A 57 28.24 -3.43 -6.67
CA GLU A 57 28.65 -4.03 -7.93
C GLU A 57 27.50 -3.99 -8.93
N LEU A 58 26.27 -4.23 -8.48
CA LEU A 58 25.08 -4.06 -9.31
C LEU A 58 24.91 -2.61 -9.77
N LYS A 59 25.14 -1.62 -8.90
CA LYS A 59 25.12 -0.20 -9.28
C LYS A 59 26.13 0.10 -10.39
N LYS A 60 27.37 -0.40 -10.26
CA LYS A 60 28.40 -0.23 -11.30
C LYS A 60 28.01 -0.89 -12.61
N GLN A 61 27.49 -2.13 -12.58
CA GLN A 61 27.04 -2.84 -13.77
C GLN A 61 25.93 -2.09 -14.52
N LEU A 62 25.06 -1.40 -13.78
CA LEU A 62 23.97 -0.59 -14.33
C LEU A 62 24.37 0.87 -14.63
N ASN A 63 25.64 1.26 -14.41
CA ASN A 63 26.14 2.63 -14.53
C ASN A 63 25.35 3.65 -13.69
N LEU A 64 25.00 3.29 -12.46
CA LEU A 64 24.30 4.13 -11.51
C LEU A 64 25.28 4.94 -10.65
N LEU A 65 24.80 6.03 -10.05
CA LEU A 65 25.57 6.81 -9.07
C LEU A 65 25.85 5.97 -7.82
N ASP A 66 26.97 6.24 -7.14
CA ASP A 66 27.35 5.51 -5.91
C ASP A 66 26.30 5.68 -4.80
N ASP A 67 25.70 6.88 -4.72
CA ASP A 67 24.64 7.25 -3.77
C ASP A 67 23.22 6.95 -4.29
N PHE A 68 23.08 6.28 -5.43
CA PHE A 68 21.77 5.89 -5.95
C PHE A 68 21.06 4.93 -4.98
N GLU A 69 19.87 5.31 -4.54
CA GLU A 69 19.01 4.51 -3.67
C GLU A 69 17.55 4.57 -4.13
N THR A 70 16.80 3.52 -3.81
CA THR A 70 15.38 3.41 -4.16
C THR A 70 14.51 3.00 -2.97
N TYR A 71 14.96 3.24 -1.74
CA TYR A 71 14.26 2.82 -0.52
C TYR A 71 12.81 3.34 -0.45
N LEU A 72 12.57 4.58 -0.88
CA LEU A 72 11.21 5.14 -0.96
C LEU A 72 10.32 4.42 -1.98
N TRP A 73 10.91 3.96 -3.08
CA TRP A 73 10.22 3.13 -4.07
C TRP A 73 9.95 1.74 -3.52
N VAL A 74 10.88 1.13 -2.77
CA VAL A 74 10.65 -0.16 -2.10
C VAL A 74 9.44 -0.08 -1.18
N ILE A 75 9.30 0.98 -0.37
CA ILE A 75 8.14 1.17 0.53
C ILE A 75 6.84 1.23 -0.29
N THR A 76 6.80 2.11 -1.30
CA THR A 76 5.62 2.31 -2.15
C THR A 76 5.24 1.03 -2.91
N THR A 77 6.20 0.39 -3.57
CA THR A 77 5.99 -0.85 -4.34
C THR A 77 5.56 -2.01 -3.44
N SER A 78 6.09 -2.09 -2.21
CA SER A 78 5.65 -3.08 -1.21
C SER A 78 4.17 -2.92 -0.87
N TYR A 79 3.70 -1.70 -0.65
CA TYR A 79 2.28 -1.43 -0.44
C TYR A 79 1.43 -1.82 -1.66
N TYR A 80 1.85 -1.47 -2.87
CA TYR A 80 1.08 -1.81 -4.07
C TYR A 80 0.96 -3.33 -4.28
N SER A 81 1.98 -4.12 -3.91
CA SER A 81 1.88 -5.58 -3.88
C SER A 81 0.72 -6.03 -2.96
N MET A 82 0.66 -5.49 -1.75
CA MET A 82 -0.40 -5.79 -0.78
C MET A 82 -1.78 -5.34 -1.29
N PHE A 83 -1.85 -4.17 -1.93
CA PHE A 83 -3.07 -3.67 -2.55
C PHE A 83 -3.59 -4.59 -3.66
N TYR A 84 -2.71 -5.14 -4.51
CA TYR A 84 -3.10 -6.09 -5.55
C TYR A 84 -3.62 -7.40 -4.96
N ILE A 85 -3.00 -7.96 -3.92
CA ILE A 85 -3.51 -9.21 -3.32
C ILE A 85 -4.84 -8.99 -2.59
N VAL A 86 -5.07 -7.80 -2.03
CA VAL A 86 -6.40 -7.41 -1.51
C VAL A 86 -7.45 -7.36 -2.63
N ASN A 87 -7.10 -6.87 -3.83
CA ASN A 87 -8.02 -6.91 -4.98
C ASN A 87 -8.30 -8.33 -5.48
N ALA A 88 -7.33 -9.25 -5.39
CA ALA A 88 -7.57 -10.67 -5.66
C ALA A 88 -8.58 -11.27 -4.66
N LEU A 89 -8.42 -10.96 -3.37
CA LEU A 89 -9.38 -11.36 -2.35
C LEU A 89 -10.77 -10.77 -2.65
N PHE A 90 -10.88 -9.49 -2.97
CA PHE A 90 -12.16 -8.88 -3.32
C PHE A 90 -12.82 -9.56 -4.52
N SER A 91 -12.04 -9.89 -5.55
CA SER A 91 -12.52 -10.59 -6.74
C SER A 91 -13.10 -11.96 -6.38
N LYS A 92 -12.43 -12.73 -5.51
CA LYS A 92 -12.96 -14.00 -4.95
C LYS A 92 -14.31 -13.83 -4.24
N TYR A 93 -14.51 -12.68 -3.59
CA TYR A 93 -15.76 -12.36 -2.90
C TYR A 93 -16.69 -11.47 -3.73
N ARG A 94 -16.54 -11.50 -5.07
CA ARG A 94 -17.45 -10.84 -6.01
C ARG A 94 -17.54 -9.33 -5.82
N ILE A 95 -16.43 -8.71 -5.41
CA ILE A 95 -16.27 -7.27 -5.21
C ILE A 95 -15.21 -6.73 -6.17
N LYS A 96 -15.53 -5.65 -6.88
CA LYS A 96 -14.59 -4.90 -7.73
C LYS A 96 -14.57 -3.44 -7.31
N LEU A 97 -13.38 -2.90 -7.05
CA LEU A 97 -13.20 -1.49 -6.72
C LEU A 97 -13.33 -0.59 -7.96
N GLY A 98 -13.81 0.62 -7.76
CA GLY A 98 -13.70 1.73 -8.72
C GLY A 98 -12.37 2.46 -8.59
N GLU A 99 -12.20 3.54 -9.36
CA GLU A 99 -10.91 4.24 -9.47
C GLU A 99 -10.76 5.40 -8.47
N LYS A 100 -11.87 6.04 -8.10
CA LYS A 100 -11.86 7.21 -7.22
C LYS A 100 -11.58 6.80 -5.78
N ILE A 101 -10.66 7.51 -5.12
CA ILE A 101 -10.26 7.31 -3.71
C ILE A 101 -10.01 5.83 -3.36
N VAL A 102 -9.51 5.06 -4.33
CA VAL A 102 -9.54 3.59 -4.33
C VAL A 102 -8.85 2.98 -3.12
N HIS A 103 -7.74 3.57 -2.64
CA HIS A 103 -7.02 3.08 -1.47
C HIS A 103 -7.83 3.21 -0.17
N LYS A 104 -8.63 4.27 -0.04
CA LYS A 104 -9.56 4.43 1.09
C LYS A 104 -10.72 3.44 0.97
N VAL A 105 -11.33 3.33 -0.20
CA VAL A 105 -12.44 2.39 -0.42
C VAL A 105 -11.98 0.96 -0.15
N ALA A 106 -10.79 0.57 -0.62
CA ALA A 106 -10.21 -0.73 -0.35
C ALA A 106 -10.06 -1.01 1.15
N SER A 107 -9.54 -0.05 1.91
CA SER A 107 -9.40 -0.16 3.37
C SER A 107 -10.75 -0.35 4.06
N ASP A 108 -11.72 0.52 3.77
CA ASP A 108 -13.05 0.48 4.38
C ASP A 108 -13.78 -0.84 4.01
N VAL A 109 -13.68 -1.30 2.75
CA VAL A 109 -14.25 -2.58 2.27
C VAL A 109 -13.58 -3.78 2.94
N LEU A 110 -12.24 -3.78 3.02
CA LEU A 110 -11.47 -4.85 3.69
C LEU A 110 -11.90 -4.97 5.14
N TYR A 111 -11.97 -3.84 5.85
CA TYR A 111 -12.41 -3.81 7.23
C TYR A 111 -13.83 -4.36 7.38
N PHE A 112 -14.79 -3.81 6.63
CA PHE A 112 -16.22 -4.12 6.80
C PHE A 112 -16.55 -5.58 6.47
N TYR A 113 -16.00 -6.12 5.38
CA TYR A 113 -16.37 -7.47 4.92
C TYR A 113 -15.53 -8.58 5.54
N PHE A 114 -14.28 -8.31 5.92
CA PHE A 114 -13.32 -9.35 6.28
C PHE A 114 -12.81 -9.25 7.71
N ILE A 115 -12.60 -8.04 8.25
CA ILE A 115 -12.07 -7.86 9.60
C ILE A 115 -13.15 -7.84 10.65
N LYS A 116 -14.22 -7.06 10.42
CA LYS A 116 -15.36 -6.96 11.35
C LYS A 116 -16.02 -8.34 11.60
N ASN A 117 -15.94 -9.23 10.61
CA ASN A 117 -16.54 -10.56 10.66
C ASN A 117 -15.50 -11.67 10.98
N ASP A 118 -14.33 -11.29 11.50
CA ASP A 118 -13.23 -12.19 11.91
C ASP A 118 -12.78 -13.19 10.83
N LYS A 119 -12.92 -12.84 9.53
CA LYS A 119 -12.43 -13.66 8.41
C LYS A 119 -10.92 -13.51 8.18
N ILE A 120 -10.35 -12.40 8.65
CA ILE A 120 -8.92 -12.09 8.56
C ILE A 120 -8.47 -11.59 9.93
N ALA A 121 -7.28 -12.02 10.35
CA ALA A 121 -6.65 -11.57 11.59
C ALA A 121 -6.51 -10.04 11.60
N LYS A 122 -6.80 -9.42 12.75
CA LYS A 122 -6.81 -7.95 12.90
C LYS A 122 -5.42 -7.37 12.66
N GLU A 123 -4.39 -8.10 13.07
CA GLU A 123 -2.98 -7.78 12.90
C GLU A 123 -2.62 -7.60 11.42
N LEU A 124 -3.18 -8.42 10.52
CA LEU A 124 -2.97 -8.27 9.07
C LEU A 124 -3.56 -6.97 8.53
N PHE A 125 -4.71 -6.54 9.05
CA PHE A 125 -5.30 -5.26 8.68
C PHE A 125 -4.49 -4.07 9.19
N GLU A 126 -3.92 -4.17 10.40
CA GLU A 126 -3.04 -3.12 10.92
C GLU A 126 -1.77 -2.99 10.08
N ILE A 127 -1.16 -4.11 9.68
CA ILE A 127 -0.03 -4.12 8.74
C ILE A 127 -0.41 -3.45 7.41
N TYR A 128 -1.59 -3.75 6.87
CA TYR A 128 -2.07 -3.15 5.63
C TYR A 128 -2.34 -1.64 5.74
N GLU A 129 -2.98 -1.19 6.82
CA GLU A 129 -3.25 0.23 7.06
C GLU A 129 -1.96 1.03 7.26
N GLU A 130 -1.02 0.52 8.04
CA GLU A 130 0.28 1.16 8.24
C GLU A 130 1.05 1.29 6.91
N ALA A 131 1.09 0.22 6.11
CA ALA A 131 1.74 0.24 4.80
C ALA A 131 1.09 1.24 3.84
N LYS A 132 -0.26 1.31 3.83
CA LYS A 132 -1.02 2.29 3.06
C LYS A 132 -0.65 3.71 3.48
N ASP A 133 -0.70 4.01 4.77
CA ASP A 133 -0.48 5.37 5.25
C ASP A 133 0.97 5.83 4.97
N GLN A 134 1.95 4.95 5.18
CA GLN A 134 3.34 5.21 4.81
C GLN A 134 3.50 5.50 3.31
N ALA A 135 2.97 4.64 2.44
CA ALA A 135 3.06 4.83 0.99
C ALA A 135 2.35 6.10 0.52
N MET A 136 1.16 6.38 1.05
CA MET A 136 0.39 7.58 0.69
C MET A 136 1.05 8.87 1.17
N ASP A 137 1.69 8.87 2.34
CA ASP A 137 2.46 10.01 2.83
C ASP A 137 3.69 10.28 1.95
N LEU A 138 4.36 9.22 1.46
CA LEU A 138 5.47 9.34 0.49
C LEU A 138 5.02 9.88 -0.86
N ILE A 139 3.90 9.37 -1.40
CA ILE A 139 3.33 9.86 -2.67
C ILE A 139 2.99 11.35 -2.54
N ARG A 140 2.30 11.74 -1.46
CA ARG A 140 1.97 13.14 -1.19
C ARG A 140 3.23 14.00 -1.09
N TYR A 141 4.27 13.52 -0.42
CA TYR A 141 5.56 14.22 -0.38
C TYR A 141 6.15 14.44 -1.78
N SER A 142 6.09 13.43 -2.66
CA SER A 142 6.60 13.52 -4.03
C SER A 142 5.76 14.44 -4.94
N GLU A 143 4.42 14.37 -4.88
CA GLU A 143 3.51 15.21 -5.67
C GLU A 143 3.53 16.68 -5.19
N GLN A 144 3.70 16.92 -3.89
CA GLN A 144 3.85 18.27 -3.34
C GLN A 144 5.23 18.89 -3.61
N ALA A 145 6.22 18.09 -4.00
CA ALA A 145 7.49 18.62 -4.51
C ALA A 145 7.30 19.26 -5.90
N GLU A 146 6.36 18.74 -6.71
CA GLU A 146 5.97 19.34 -8.00
C GLU A 146 5.04 20.55 -7.83
N LYS A 147 4.18 20.56 -6.79
CA LYS A 147 3.23 21.64 -6.51
C LYS A 147 3.80 22.74 -5.61
N LEU A 148 4.95 23.29 -5.95
CA LEU A 148 5.57 24.39 -5.21
C LEU A 148 4.99 25.75 -5.61
N PHE A 149 3.74 26.06 -5.26
CA PHE A 149 3.20 27.42 -5.09
C PHE A 149 1.73 27.28 -4.65
N TYR A 150 1.48 27.15 -3.35
CA TYR A 150 0.31 27.60 -2.56
C TYR A 150 0.30 26.81 -1.23
N ASP A 151 0.40 27.53 -0.11
CA ASP A 151 0.42 27.10 1.31
C ASP A 151 1.74 26.59 1.92
N LEU A 152 2.75 27.48 1.92
CA LEU A 152 4.12 27.24 2.43
C LEU A 152 4.21 26.95 3.95
N GLU A 153 3.31 27.46 4.80
CA GLU A 153 3.45 27.31 6.27
C GLU A 153 2.84 26.01 6.84
N TYR A 154 1.65 25.62 6.38
CA TYR A 154 1.02 24.38 6.83
C TYR A 154 1.81 23.15 6.34
N GLU A 155 2.27 23.19 5.09
CA GLU A 155 3.06 22.12 4.46
C GLU A 155 4.52 22.08 4.95
N ARG A 156 5.09 23.20 5.43
CA ARG A 156 6.42 23.20 6.08
C ARG A 156 6.46 22.32 7.32
N SER A 157 5.40 22.31 8.14
CA SER A 157 5.36 21.49 9.37
C SER A 157 5.38 19.98 9.08
N LYS A 158 4.77 19.54 7.97
CA LYS A 158 4.77 18.15 7.53
C LYS A 158 6.08 17.77 6.80
N ARG A 159 6.62 18.65 5.95
CA ARG A 159 7.97 18.52 5.37
C ARG A 159 9.05 18.37 6.44
N HIS A 160 8.94 19.12 7.54
CA HIS A 160 9.91 19.08 8.64
C HIS A 160 9.97 17.69 9.30
N LYS A 161 8.89 16.90 9.25
CA LYS A 161 8.83 15.58 9.88
C LYS A 161 9.50 14.47 9.06
N PHE A 162 9.40 14.52 7.73
CA PHE A 162 9.98 13.51 6.83
C PHE A 162 11.37 13.87 6.31
N GLN A 163 11.63 15.15 6.02
CA GLN A 163 12.86 15.58 5.34
C GLN A 163 14.03 15.86 6.31
N TYR A 164 13.77 16.17 7.58
CA TYR A 164 14.82 16.42 8.59
C TYR A 164 15.14 15.22 9.50
N ASN A 165 14.29 14.18 9.55
CA ASN A 165 14.46 13.06 10.50
C ASN A 165 14.81 11.70 9.87
N MET A 166 14.78 11.52 8.54
CA MET A 166 15.16 10.25 7.91
C MET A 166 16.56 10.33 7.29
N THR A 167 17.57 9.87 8.04
CA THR A 167 18.86 9.51 7.45
C THR A 167 18.69 8.37 6.45
N GLU A 168 19.66 8.17 5.56
CA GLU A 168 19.65 7.05 4.61
C GLU A 168 19.46 5.69 5.31
N ASN A 169 20.09 5.50 6.47
CA ASN A 169 19.92 4.30 7.30
C ASN A 169 18.47 4.11 7.75
N ILE A 170 17.79 5.19 8.14
CA ILE A 170 16.38 5.12 8.54
C ILE A 170 15.51 4.73 7.34
N LYS A 171 15.72 5.34 6.16
CA LYS A 171 14.99 4.96 4.93
C LYS A 171 15.17 3.48 4.60
N LYS A 172 16.41 2.99 4.71
CA LYS A 172 16.75 1.58 4.50
C LYS A 172 15.99 0.66 5.45
N GLU A 173 15.99 0.95 6.75
CA GLU A 173 15.26 0.17 7.75
C GLU A 173 13.75 0.13 7.46
N TYR A 174 13.15 1.26 7.08
CA TYR A 174 11.75 1.31 6.66
C TYR A 174 11.50 0.47 5.40
N ALA A 175 12.33 0.60 4.38
CA ALA A 175 12.22 -0.19 3.15
C ALA A 175 12.29 -1.69 3.40
N GLN A 176 13.26 -2.15 4.19
CA GLN A 176 13.41 -3.56 4.57
C GLN A 176 12.20 -4.05 5.36
N THR A 177 11.70 -3.24 6.29
CA THR A 177 10.51 -3.56 7.10
C THR A 177 9.25 -3.65 6.24
N SER A 178 9.02 -2.69 5.34
CA SER A 178 7.88 -2.69 4.41
C SER A 178 7.92 -3.91 3.49
N LEU A 179 9.08 -4.24 2.93
CA LEU A 179 9.24 -5.41 2.07
C LEU A 179 8.98 -6.72 2.83
N LYS A 180 9.52 -6.86 4.04
CA LYS A 180 9.28 -8.02 4.89
C LYS A 180 7.79 -8.19 5.20
N ARG A 181 7.13 -7.12 5.65
CA ARG A 181 5.68 -7.12 5.94
C ARG A 181 4.85 -7.46 4.71
N ALA A 182 5.22 -6.94 3.53
CA ALA A 182 4.53 -7.27 2.29
C ALA A 182 4.70 -8.75 1.90
N LYS A 183 5.87 -9.35 2.12
CA LYS A 183 6.10 -10.80 1.92
C LYS A 183 5.20 -11.64 2.83
N GLU A 184 5.17 -11.32 4.13
CA GLU A 184 4.33 -12.00 5.13
C GLU A 184 2.84 -11.85 4.79
N PHE A 185 2.38 -10.61 4.53
CA PHE A 185 1.00 -10.32 4.18
C PHE A 185 0.56 -11.02 2.89
N LEU A 186 1.40 -11.05 1.85
CA LEU A 186 1.09 -11.77 0.61
C LEU A 186 0.86 -13.25 0.89
N SER A 187 1.76 -13.89 1.66
CA SER A 187 1.66 -15.31 2.01
C SER A 187 0.34 -15.64 2.71
N GLU A 188 -0.05 -14.84 3.70
CA GLU A 188 -1.31 -15.04 4.44
C GLU A 188 -2.53 -14.83 3.55
N MET A 189 -2.53 -13.80 2.70
CA MET A 189 -3.65 -13.52 1.80
C MET A 189 -3.83 -14.58 0.73
N GLU A 190 -2.74 -15.20 0.26
CA GLU A 190 -2.83 -16.32 -0.69
C GLU A 190 -3.55 -17.54 -0.09
N LEU A 191 -3.40 -17.80 1.21
CA LEU A 191 -4.11 -18.88 1.89
C LEU A 191 -5.63 -18.64 1.90
N LEU A 192 -6.05 -17.38 1.99
CA LEU A 192 -7.45 -16.97 1.98
C LEU A 192 -8.05 -16.96 0.56
N ILE A 193 -7.21 -16.83 -0.47
CA ILE A 193 -7.62 -16.80 -1.87
C ILE A 193 -7.72 -18.21 -2.47
N ARG A 194 -6.89 -19.16 -2.01
CA ARG A 194 -7.04 -20.58 -2.36
C ARG A 194 -8.39 -21.16 -1.91
#